data_AF-A0A532V3W8-F1
#
_entry.id   AF-A0A532V3W8-F1
#
_cell.length_a   1.000
_cell.length_b   1.000
_cell.length_c   1.000
_cell.angle_alpha   90.00
_cell.angle_beta   90.00
_cell.angle_gamma   90.00
#
_symmetry.space_group_name_H-M   'P 1'
#
loop_
_entity.id
_entity.type
_entity.pdbx_description
1 polymer ?
#
loop_
_entity_poly.entity_id
_entity_poly.type
_entity_poly.pdbx_seq_one_letter_code
_entity_poly.pdbx_strand_id
1 'polypeptide(L)'
;MEKKYLERFMGREMRSKMARYPIFGEVIYKSLTATYELLERTKRNYTLFAYVRKSEDKLHENILHIQMHFKNTQERDTLWNRASEKLAKNIHQGIKKATDPKERLEIENILCAVRSEK
;
A
#
# COMPACT_ATOMS: atom_id res chain seq x y z
N MET A 1 4.75 -14.61 5.77
CA MET A 1 5.21 -13.48 6.60
C MET A 1 4.17 -13.21 7.68
N GLU A 2 4.60 -12.97 8.92
CA GLU A 2 3.69 -12.69 10.03
C GLU A 2 3.10 -11.28 9.95
N LYS A 3 1.80 -11.13 10.22
CA LYS A 3 1.10 -9.83 10.23
C LYS A 3 1.79 -8.77 11.11
N LYS A 4 2.30 -9.21 12.27
CA LYS A 4 3.03 -8.36 13.24
C LYS A 4 4.27 -7.69 12.66
N TYR A 5 4.90 -8.30 11.64
CA TYR A 5 6.04 -7.71 10.96
C TYR A 5 5.62 -6.52 10.08
N LEU A 6 4.51 -6.67 9.34
CA LEU A 6 4.01 -5.64 8.43
C LEU A 6 3.49 -4.38 9.15
N GLU A 7 3.06 -4.51 10.40
CA GLU A 7 2.61 -3.38 11.22
C GLU A 7 3.72 -2.33 11.45
N ARG A 8 5.00 -2.73 11.33
CA ARG A 8 6.15 -1.81 11.40
C ARG A 8 6.17 -0.81 10.25
N PHE A 9 5.58 -1.16 9.11
CA PHE A 9 5.46 -0.28 7.96
C PHE A 9 4.27 0.69 8.08
N MET A 10 3.41 0.54 9.08
CA MET A 10 2.15 1.28 9.16
C MET A 10 2.20 2.49 10.08
N GLY A 11 1.66 3.62 9.60
CA GLY A 11 1.37 4.79 10.43
C GLY A 11 0.22 4.55 11.41
N ARG A 12 0.15 5.38 12.47
CA ARG A 12 -0.90 5.27 13.51
C ARG A 12 -2.31 5.35 12.95
N GLU A 13 -2.58 6.31 12.07
CA GLU A 13 -3.90 6.49 11.47
C GLU A 13 -4.30 5.31 10.57
N MET A 14 -3.34 4.74 9.83
CA MET A 14 -3.56 3.55 9.01
C MET A 14 -4.01 2.38 9.89
N ARG A 15 -3.28 2.09 10.98
CA ARG A 15 -3.66 1.04 11.94
C ARG A 15 -5.06 1.27 12.53
N SER A 16 -5.38 2.51 12.86
CA SER A 16 -6.71 2.87 13.39
C SER A 16 -7.83 2.60 12.38
N LYS A 17 -7.62 2.90 11.09
CA LYS A 17 -8.60 2.61 10.03
C LYS A 17 -8.77 1.10 9.84
N MET A 18 -7.68 0.34 9.83
CA MET A 18 -7.72 -1.11 9.66
C MET A 18 -8.44 -1.83 10.81
N ALA A 19 -8.36 -1.31 12.04
CA ALA A 19 -9.12 -1.83 13.17
C ALA A 19 -10.63 -1.57 13.02
N ARG A 20 -11.01 -0.47 12.37
CA ARG A 20 -12.40 -0.08 12.11
C ARG A 20 -13.01 -0.81 10.91
N TYR A 21 -12.19 -1.09 9.90
CA TYR A 21 -12.58 -1.60 8.59
C TYR A 21 -11.77 -2.87 8.27
N PRO A 22 -12.28 -4.07 8.61
CA PRO A 22 -11.54 -5.32 8.48
C PRO A 22 -11.15 -5.71 7.05
N ILE A 23 -12.02 -5.45 6.06
CA ILE A 23 -11.76 -5.75 4.64
C ILE A 23 -10.75 -4.76 4.09
N PHE A 24 -10.84 -3.49 4.46
CA PHE A 24 -9.78 -2.52 4.18
C PHE A 24 -8.44 -2.99 4.75
N GLY A 25 -8.44 -3.47 6.00
CA GLY A 25 -7.26 -4.06 6.62
C GLY A 25 -6.70 -5.26 5.84
N GLU A 26 -7.57 -6.15 5.35
CA GLU A 26 -7.16 -7.27 4.49
C GLU A 26 -6.47 -6.78 3.21
N VAL A 27 -7.03 -5.76 2.54
CA VAL A 27 -6.45 -5.18 1.32
C VAL A 27 -5.07 -4.60 1.58
N ILE A 28 -4.91 -3.81 2.65
CA ILE A 28 -3.61 -3.22 3.01
C ILE A 28 -2.58 -4.31 3.31
N TYR A 29 -2.92 -5.32 4.11
CA TYR A 29 -2.01 -6.42 4.43
C TYR A 29 -1.58 -7.20 3.20
N LYS A 30 -2.52 -7.55 2.31
CA LYS A 30 -2.22 -8.27 1.07
C LYS A 30 -1.33 -7.45 0.15
N SER A 31 -1.60 -6.16 0.02
CA SER A 31 -0.83 -5.26 -0.83
C SER A 31 0.58 -5.06 -0.29
N LEU A 32 0.75 -4.85 1.02
CA LEU A 32 2.08 -4.77 1.63
C LEU A 32 2.86 -6.07 1.49
N THR A 33 2.23 -7.22 1.68
CA THR A 33 2.88 -8.53 1.51
C THR A 33 3.36 -8.71 0.07
N ALA A 34 2.48 -8.44 -0.90
CA ALA A 34 2.79 -8.64 -2.31
C ALA A 34 3.88 -7.67 -2.81
N THR A 35 3.90 -6.45 -2.28
CA THR A 35 4.95 -5.45 -2.55
C THR A 35 6.25 -5.82 -1.88
N TYR A 36 6.24 -6.28 -0.62
CA TYR A 36 7.44 -6.78 0.05
C TYR A 36 8.07 -7.93 -0.73
N GLU A 37 7.28 -8.93 -1.13
CA GLU A 37 7.79 -10.06 -1.93
C GLU A 37 8.39 -9.62 -3.27
N LEU A 38 7.84 -8.57 -3.88
CA LEU A 38 8.39 -7.95 -5.08
C LEU A 38 9.76 -7.33 -4.79
N LEU A 39 9.89 -6.61 -3.68
CA LEU A 39 11.10 -5.90 -3.28
C LEU A 39 12.21 -6.85 -2.80
N GLU A 40 11.89 -7.88 -2.01
CA GLU A 40 12.86 -8.88 -1.56
C GLU A 40 13.55 -9.60 -2.73
N ARG A 41 12.80 -9.87 -3.81
CA ARG A 41 13.37 -10.48 -5.03
C ARG A 41 14.44 -9.60 -5.67
N THR A 42 14.42 -8.29 -5.41
CA THR A 42 15.44 -7.36 -5.91
C THR A 42 16.74 -7.38 -5.10
N LYS A 43 16.73 -7.97 -3.89
CA LYS A 43 17.87 -8.02 -2.94
C LYS A 43 18.53 -6.66 -2.68
N ARG A 44 17.76 -5.57 -2.75
CA ARG A 44 18.25 -4.21 -2.47
C ARG A 44 17.71 -3.70 -1.16
N ASN A 45 18.38 -2.67 -0.64
CA ASN A 45 17.82 -1.87 0.44
C ASN A 45 16.60 -1.10 -0.08
N TYR A 46 15.51 -1.18 0.66
CA TYR A 46 14.29 -0.44 0.40
C TYR A 46 13.63 -0.10 1.71
N THR A 47 12.76 0.89 1.66
CA THR A 47 11.85 1.24 2.73
C THR A 47 10.42 1.17 2.22
N LEU A 48 9.56 0.50 2.98
CA LEU A 48 8.14 0.33 2.67
C LEU A 48 7.31 0.99 3.77
N PHE A 49 6.28 1.74 3.39
CA PHE A 49 5.38 2.40 4.33
C PHE A 49 3.92 2.31 3.88
N ALA A 50 3.00 2.29 4.85
CA ALA A 50 1.58 2.48 4.65
C ALA A 50 1.08 3.56 5.61
N TYR A 51 0.61 4.69 5.09
CA TYR A 51 0.19 5.82 5.92
C TYR A 51 -1.02 6.54 5.32
N VAL A 52 -1.68 7.35 6.14
CA VAL A 52 -2.78 8.20 5.69
C VAL A 52 -2.22 9.59 5.44
N ARG A 53 -2.51 10.17 4.27
CA ARG A 53 -2.19 11.56 3.94
C ARG A 53 -3.48 12.36 3.92
N LYS A 54 -3.49 13.51 4.57
CA LYS A 54 -4.59 14.48 4.43
C LYS A 54 -4.36 15.26 3.15
N SER A 55 -5.30 15.17 2.20
CA SER A 55 -5.27 16.04 1.01
C SER A 55 -5.81 17.43 1.37
N GLU A 56 -5.49 18.41 0.52
CA GLU A 56 -5.98 19.79 0.66
C GLU A 56 -7.52 19.87 0.62
N ASP A 57 -8.15 18.94 -0.09
CA ASP A 57 -9.60 18.78 -0.20
C ASP A 57 -10.25 18.06 1.01
N LYS A 58 -9.51 17.91 2.12
CA LYS A 58 -9.93 17.21 3.35
C LYS A 58 -10.25 15.72 3.15
N LEU A 59 -9.88 15.13 2.02
CA LEU A 59 -10.00 13.69 1.80
C LEU A 59 -8.77 12.98 2.39
N HIS A 60 -9.01 11.88 3.10
CA HIS A 60 -7.95 11.05 3.65
C HIS A 60 -7.51 10.03 2.60
N GLU A 61 -6.34 10.23 2.01
CA GLU A 61 -5.74 9.29 1.06
C GLU A 61 -4.98 8.19 1.80
N ASN A 62 -5.20 6.93 1.42
CA ASN A 62 -4.53 5.79 2.01
C ASN A 62 -3.33 5.41 1.15
N ILE A 63 -2.12 5.80 1.54
CA ILE A 63 -0.92 5.67 0.72
C ILE A 63 -0.14 4.40 1.07
N LEU A 64 0.21 3.61 0.07
CA LEU A 64 1.27 2.61 0.10
C LEU A 64 2.50 3.16 -0.60
N HIS A 65 3.58 3.40 0.14
CA HIS A 65 4.76 4.09 -0.34
C HIS A 65 5.98 3.17 -0.33
N ILE A 66 6.65 3.08 -1.47
CA ILE A 66 7.91 2.39 -1.67
C ILE A 66 9.00 3.43 -1.90
N GLN A 67 10.09 3.32 -1.16
CA GLN A 67 11.27 4.16 -1.30
C GLN A 67 12.49 3.26 -1.47
N MET A 68 13.28 3.46 -2.53
CA MET A 68 14.50 2.69 -2.76
C MET A 68 15.45 3.40 -3.73
N HIS A 69 16.70 2.94 -3.81
CA HIS A 69 17.65 3.39 -4.83
C HIS A 69 17.46 2.65 -6.17
N PHE A 70 17.19 3.41 -7.23
CA PHE A 70 17.02 2.89 -8.60
C PHE A 70 18.27 3.12 -9.44
N LYS A 71 18.64 2.11 -10.25
CA LYS A 71 19.71 2.23 -11.25
C LYS A 71 19.37 3.21 -12.35
N ASN A 72 18.09 3.21 -12.76
CA ASN A 72 17.59 4.04 -13.85
C ASN A 72 16.06 4.17 -13.74
N THR A 73 15.49 5.04 -14.57
CA THR A 73 14.03 5.28 -14.62
C THR A 73 13.25 4.03 -15.04
N GLN A 74 13.81 3.19 -15.91
CA GLN A 74 13.15 1.97 -16.36
C GLN A 74 12.92 0.97 -15.22
N GLU A 75 13.89 0.83 -14.30
CA GLU A 75 13.76 -0.01 -13.11
C GLU A 75 12.66 0.51 -12.18
N ARG A 76 12.63 1.82 -11.95
CA ARG A 76 11.57 2.50 -11.19
C ARG A 76 10.19 2.22 -11.79
N ASP A 77 10.05 2.43 -13.10
CA ASP A 77 8.77 2.30 -13.78
C ASP A 77 8.31 0.84 -13.85
N THR A 78 9.23 -0.10 -14.02
CA THR A 78 8.95 -1.55 -13.95
C THR A 78 8.43 -1.94 -12.56
N LEU A 79 9.06 -1.43 -11.50
CA LEU A 79 8.60 -1.67 -10.14
C LEU A 79 7.23 -1.04 -9.88
N TRP A 80 7.06 0.21 -10.29
CA TRP A 80 5.78 0.93 -10.21
C TRP A 80 4.65 0.14 -10.87
N ASN A 81 4.84 -0.32 -12.10
CA ASN A 81 3.83 -1.08 -12.85
C ASN A 81 3.46 -2.38 -12.11
N ARG A 82 4.47 -3.16 -11.69
CA ARG A 82 4.24 -4.44 -10.98
C ARG A 82 3.57 -4.26 -9.62
N ALA A 83 3.96 -3.23 -8.87
CA ALA A 83 3.33 -2.91 -7.58
C ALA A 83 1.89 -2.44 -7.78
N SER A 84 1.65 -1.60 -8.79
CA SER A 84 0.33 -1.06 -9.12
C SER A 84 -0.64 -2.14 -9.58
N GLU A 85 -0.20 -3.09 -10.41
CA GLU A 85 -1.02 -4.25 -10.83
C GLU A 85 -1.46 -5.11 -9.64
N LYS A 86 -0.52 -5.41 -8.72
CA LYS A 86 -0.81 -6.18 -7.50
C LYS A 86 -1.80 -5.43 -6.60
N LEU A 87 -1.61 -4.12 -6.44
CA LEU A 87 -2.49 -3.28 -5.65
C LEU A 87 -3.90 -3.23 -6.26
N ALA A 88 -4.01 -2.97 -7.56
CA ALA A 88 -5.29 -2.89 -8.27
C ALA A 88 -6.09 -4.19 -8.12
N LYS A 89 -5.43 -5.35 -8.22
CA LYS A 89 -6.07 -6.65 -7.99
C LYS A 89 -6.62 -6.78 -6.56
N ASN A 90 -5.86 -6.35 -5.55
CA ASN A 90 -6.28 -6.42 -4.16
C ASN A 90 -7.43 -5.43 -3.86
N ILE A 91 -7.37 -4.21 -4.40
CA ILE A 91 -8.44 -3.21 -4.33
C ILE A 91 -9.72 -3.78 -4.93
N HIS A 92 -9.67 -4.32 -6.15
CA HIS A 92 -10.84 -4.90 -6.82
C HIS A 92 -11.48 -6.03 -6.01
N GLN A 93 -10.64 -6.92 -5.44
CA GLN A 93 -11.12 -7.99 -4.57
C GLN A 93 -11.73 -7.44 -3.27
N GLY A 94 -11.12 -6.41 -2.68
CA GLY A 94 -11.63 -5.75 -1.48
C GLY A 94 -12.99 -5.08 -1.71
N ILE A 95 -13.13 -4.32 -2.79
CA ILE A 95 -14.38 -3.65 -3.18
C ILE A 95 -15.51 -4.66 -3.36
N LYS A 96 -15.24 -5.82 -3.99
CA LYS A 96 -16.24 -6.88 -4.16
C LYS A 96 -16.69 -7.51 -2.83
N LYS A 97 -15.83 -7.51 -1.82
CA LYS A 97 -16.13 -8.07 -0.49
C LYS A 97 -16.80 -7.05 0.44
N ALA A 98 -16.46 -5.76 0.29
CA ALA A 98 -16.91 -4.70 1.19
C ALA A 98 -18.42 -4.47 1.04
N THR A 99 -19.14 -4.65 2.15
CA THR A 99 -20.58 -4.38 2.24
C THR A 99 -20.87 -3.00 2.83
N ASP A 100 -20.00 -2.48 3.70
CA ASP A 100 -20.09 -1.10 4.21
C ASP A 100 -19.62 -0.10 3.15
N PRO A 101 -20.48 0.85 2.71
CA PRO A 101 -20.10 1.89 1.76
C PRO A 101 -18.90 2.73 2.21
N LYS A 102 -18.75 2.97 3.52
CA LYS A 102 -17.61 3.74 4.05
C LYS A 102 -16.32 2.96 3.95
N GLU A 103 -16.35 1.67 4.26
CA GLU A 103 -15.20 0.79 4.08
C GLU A 103 -14.81 0.66 2.60
N ARG A 104 -15.79 0.55 1.71
CA ARG A 104 -15.56 0.53 0.26
C ARG A 104 -14.85 1.78 -0.22
N LEU A 105 -15.29 2.97 0.23
CA LEU A 105 -14.66 4.23 -0.10
C LEU A 105 -13.20 4.29 0.39
N GLU A 106 -12.91 3.77 1.59
CA GLU A 106 -11.55 3.69 2.10
C GLU A 106 -10.65 2.80 1.23
N ILE A 107 -11.19 1.70 0.69
CA ILE A 107 -10.49 0.81 -0.24
C ILE A 107 -10.25 1.49 -1.60
N GLU A 108 -11.24 2.21 -2.12
CA GLU A 108 -11.14 2.96 -3.38
C GLU A 108 -10.09 4.08 -3.31
N ASN A 109 -9.90 4.67 -2.12
CA ASN A 109 -8.93 5.74 -1.88
C ASN A 109 -7.49 5.24 -1.60
N ILE A 110 -7.18 3.97 -1.87
CA ILE A 110 -5.82 3.46 -1.72
C ILE A 110 -4.98 3.84 -2.93
N LEU A 111 -3.84 4.50 -2.69
CA LEU A 111 -2.90 4.93 -3.72
C LEU A 111 -1.53 4.27 -3.53
N CYS A 112 -0.81 4.04 -4.64
CA CYS A 112 0.59 3.63 -4.64
C CYS A 112 1.49 4.85 -4.84
N ALA A 113 2.62 4.90 -4.16
CA ALA A 113 3.68 5.88 -4.36
C ALA A 113 5.03 5.16 -4.47
N VAL A 114 5.85 5.49 -5.47
CA VAL A 114 7.23 5.00 -5.60
C VAL A 114 8.17 6.20 -5.70
N ARG A 115 9.18 6.28 -4.83
CA ARG A 115 10.16 7.37 -4.81
C ARG A 115 11.58 6.83 -4.81
N SER A 116 12.45 7.52 -5.54
CA SER A 116 13.90 7.28 -5.47
C SER A 116 14.44 7.85 -4.17
N GLU A 117 15.29 7.09 -3.49
CA GLU A 117 16.21 7.66 -2.50
C GLU A 117 17.19 8.61 -3.22
N LYS A 118 17.45 9.76 -2.59
CA LYS A 118 18.48 10.71 -3.02
C LYS A 118 19.86 10.21 -2.61
#